data_AF-K1SDB5-F1
#
_entry.id   AF-K1SDB5-F1
#
_cell.length_a   1.000
_cell.length_b   1.000
_cell.length_c   1.000
_cell.angle_alpha   90.00
_cell.angle_beta   90.00
_cell.angle_gamma   90.00
#
_symmetry.space_group_name_H-M   'P 1'
#
loop_
_entity.id
_entity.type
_entity.pdbx_description
1 polymer ?
#
loop_
_entity_poly.entity_id
_entity_poly.type
_entity_poly.pdbx_seq_one_letter_code
_entity_poly.pdbx_strand_id
1 'polypeptide(L)'
;REMNSGCICCSLVGDFGAALKDVITKYHPDRIIIEPSGVGKLSDVIKAVDGVEKEAGVALNSATTVVDVMKCKMYLRNFGEFFENQVKSAGTIILSRTDKADTEKVEAAVKMLRELNPEAHIITTPVEVLGGKKVLDTMEGAIINLEQVEEEEHHHHHHDHDECCCGHDHDEEHEHH
;
A
#
# COMPACT_ATOMS: atom_id res chain seq x y z
N ARG A 1 4.09 -20.76 -1.86
CA ARG A 1 3.35 -21.90 -1.28
C ARG A 1 2.60 -21.35 -0.07
N GLU A 2 1.27 -21.24 -0.15
CA GLU A 2 0.44 -20.81 0.98
C GLU A 2 0.40 -21.94 2.02
N MET A 3 0.64 -21.61 3.30
CA MET A 3 0.54 -22.58 4.39
C MET A 3 -0.93 -22.72 4.81
N ASN A 4 -1.63 -23.71 4.25
CA ASN A 4 -3.02 -24.06 4.61
C ASN A 4 -3.17 -24.74 5.99
N SER A 5 -2.20 -24.60 6.90
CA SER A 5 -2.18 -25.33 8.17
C SER A 5 -1.42 -24.56 9.25
N GLY A 6 -2.01 -23.46 9.73
CA GLY A 6 -1.53 -22.83 10.94
C GLY A 6 -1.94 -21.38 11.04
N CYS A 7 -3.13 -21.11 11.55
CA CYS A 7 -3.30 -19.88 12.32
C CYS A 7 -2.20 -19.90 13.39
N ILE A 8 -1.20 -19.03 13.29
CA ILE A 8 -0.24 -18.85 14.38
C ILE A 8 -1.02 -18.10 15.46
N CYS A 9 -1.58 -18.86 16.40
CA CYS A 9 -2.35 -18.34 17.52
C CYS A 9 -1.39 -17.75 18.55
N CYS A 10 -0.81 -16.58 18.24
CA CYS A 10 0.04 -15.86 19.17
C CYS A 10 -0.83 -15.15 20.21
N SER A 11 -1.28 -15.89 21.22
CA SER A 11 -2.05 -15.32 22.33
C SER A 11 -1.24 -14.34 23.20
N LEU A 12 0.10 -14.31 23.07
CA LEU A 12 1.00 -13.39 23.76
C LEU A 12 2.11 -12.82 22.84
N VAL A 13 2.53 -11.57 23.12
CA VAL A 13 3.63 -10.87 22.43
C VAL A 13 4.95 -11.65 22.44
N GLY A 14 5.24 -12.40 23.51
CA GLY A 14 6.43 -13.26 23.62
C GLY A 14 6.37 -14.51 22.74
N ASP A 15 5.17 -15.03 22.50
CA ASP A 15 4.93 -16.20 21.63
C ASP A 15 5.04 -15.81 20.15
N PHE A 16 4.62 -14.58 19.81
CA PHE A 16 4.71 -14.05 18.46
C PHE A 16 6.14 -13.95 17.93
N GLY A 17 7.06 -13.37 18.71
CA GLY A 17 8.46 -13.21 18.29
C GLY A 17 9.16 -14.55 18.07
N ALA A 18 8.89 -15.55 18.92
CA ALA A 18 9.43 -16.90 18.76
C ALA A 18 8.87 -17.59 17.50
N ALA A 19 7.56 -17.52 17.30
CA ALA A 19 6.93 -18.08 16.10
C ALA A 19 7.44 -17.42 14.81
N LEU A 20 7.67 -16.10 14.83
CA LEU A 20 8.23 -15.37 13.69
C LEU A 20 9.65 -15.86 13.36
N LYS A 21 10.51 -16.03 14.37
CA LYS A 21 11.87 -16.59 14.21
C LYS A 21 11.85 -18.00 13.63
N ASP A 22 10.93 -18.84 14.09
CA ASP A 22 10.77 -20.21 13.58
C ASP A 22 10.38 -20.22 12.11
N VAL A 23 9.45 -19.34 11.70
CA VAL A 23 9.05 -19.20 10.30
C VAL A 23 10.22 -18.76 9.42
N ILE A 24 10.98 -17.75 9.86
CA ILE A 24 12.14 -17.22 9.13
C ILE A 24 13.20 -18.30 8.95
N THR A 25 13.56 -18.99 10.04
CA THR A 25 14.61 -20.00 10.06
C THR A 25 14.24 -21.24 9.25
N LYS A 26 12.97 -21.64 9.29
CA LYS A 26 12.50 -22.87 8.63
C LYS A 26 12.25 -22.71 7.14
N TYR A 27 11.72 -21.56 6.73
CA TYR A 27 11.23 -21.37 5.37
C TYR A 27 12.01 -20.36 4.56
N HIS A 28 12.86 -19.53 5.18
CA HIS A 28 13.65 -18.48 4.52
C HIS A 28 12.84 -17.65 3.51
N PRO A 29 11.70 -17.05 3.91
CA PRO A 29 10.86 -16.30 2.98
C PRO A 29 11.47 -14.93 2.64
N ASP A 30 11.24 -14.45 1.42
CA ASP A 30 11.61 -13.08 1.03
C ASP A 30 10.69 -12.02 1.67
N ARG A 31 9.43 -12.38 1.95
CA ARG A 31 8.42 -11.49 2.53
C ARG A 31 7.49 -12.25 3.47
N ILE A 32 7.05 -11.58 4.53
CA ILE A 32 6.10 -12.10 5.51
C ILE A 32 4.93 -11.12 5.59
N ILE A 33 3.71 -11.63 5.45
CA ILE A 33 2.47 -10.87 5.65
C ILE A 33 1.87 -11.33 6.96
N ILE A 34 1.58 -10.38 7.85
CA ILE A 34 0.98 -10.63 9.16
C ILE A 34 -0.41 -10.02 9.16
N GLU A 35 -1.43 -10.87 9.28
CA GLU A 35 -2.82 -10.44 9.50
C GLU A 35 -3.16 -10.63 10.99
N PRO A 36 -3.16 -9.56 11.81
CA PRO A 36 -3.57 -9.67 13.20
C PRO A 36 -5.07 -9.92 13.30
N SER A 37 -5.50 -10.59 14.36
CA SER A 37 -6.93 -10.65 14.68
C SER A 37 -7.46 -9.23 14.90
N GLY A 38 -8.69 -8.93 14.44
CA GLY A 38 -9.26 -7.58 14.49
C GLY A 38 -9.45 -6.97 15.90
N VAL A 39 -9.02 -7.68 16.95
CA VAL A 39 -8.97 -7.24 18.36
C VAL A 39 -7.54 -7.03 18.87
N GLY A 40 -6.53 -7.17 18.02
CA GLY A 40 -5.14 -6.85 18.32
C GLY A 40 -4.81 -5.37 18.07
N LYS A 41 -3.85 -4.84 18.82
CA LYS A 41 -3.26 -3.53 18.58
C LYS A 41 -2.16 -3.65 17.53
N LEU A 42 -2.25 -2.86 16.46
CA LEU A 42 -1.24 -2.82 15.41
C LEU A 42 0.13 -2.43 15.99
N SER A 43 0.16 -1.52 16.96
CA SER A 43 1.39 -1.12 17.64
C SER A 43 2.12 -2.27 18.32
N ASP A 44 1.39 -3.28 18.82
CA ASP A 44 1.99 -4.41 19.54
C ASP A 44 2.64 -5.39 18.57
N VAL A 45 2.05 -5.56 17.38
CA VAL A 45 2.66 -6.33 16.28
C VAL A 45 3.93 -5.63 15.79
N ILE A 46 3.88 -4.31 15.56
CA ILE A 46 5.04 -3.52 15.16
C ILE A 46 6.19 -3.70 16.17
N LYS A 47 5.91 -3.50 17.47
CA LYS A 47 6.91 -3.68 18.53
C LYS A 47 7.49 -5.10 18.58
N ALA A 48 6.66 -6.11 18.34
CA ALA A 48 7.12 -7.50 18.35
C ALA A 48 8.07 -7.80 17.17
N VAL A 49 7.81 -7.21 15.99
CA VAL A 49 8.70 -7.29 14.82
C VAL A 49 10.00 -6.54 15.08
N ASP A 50 9.94 -5.30 15.57
CA ASP A 50 11.11 -4.49 15.91
C ASP A 50 12.00 -5.19 16.96
N GLY A 51 11.38 -5.88 17.92
CA GLY A 51 12.08 -6.64 18.95
C GLY A 51 12.91 -7.82 18.43
N VAL A 52 12.60 -8.34 17.23
CA VAL A 52 13.33 -9.46 16.63
C VAL A 52 14.11 -9.08 15.37
N GLU A 53 14.02 -7.84 14.90
CA GLU A 53 14.61 -7.35 13.65
C GLU A 53 16.10 -7.70 13.53
N LYS A 54 16.90 -7.33 14.54
CA LYS A 54 18.36 -7.55 14.52
C LYS A 54 18.75 -9.02 14.61
N GLU A 55 17.99 -9.81 15.37
CA GLU A 55 18.33 -11.22 15.65
C GLU A 55 17.87 -12.14 14.54
N ALA A 56 16.74 -11.83 13.92
CA ALA A 56 16.11 -12.65 12.89
C ALA A 56 16.37 -12.13 11.46
N GLY A 57 17.01 -10.96 11.32
CA GLY A 57 17.33 -10.36 10.03
C GLY A 57 16.10 -9.94 9.24
N VAL A 58 15.08 -9.41 9.92
CA VAL A 58 13.81 -8.95 9.30
C VAL A 58 13.59 -7.48 9.56
N ALA A 59 13.00 -6.77 8.61
CA ALA A 59 12.63 -5.37 8.78
C ALA A 59 11.13 -5.19 8.56
N LEU A 60 10.51 -4.30 9.32
CA LEU A 60 9.13 -3.88 9.07
C LEU A 60 9.09 -3.03 7.80
N ASN A 61 8.43 -3.54 6.76
CA ASN A 61 8.30 -2.85 5.47
C ASN A 61 7.09 -1.90 5.45
N SER A 62 5.92 -2.39 5.86
CA SER A 62 4.68 -1.62 5.81
C SER A 62 3.75 -1.97 6.97
N ALA A 63 3.06 -0.97 7.52
CA ALA A 63 1.96 -1.15 8.46
C ALA A 63 0.68 -0.55 7.85
N THR A 64 -0.27 -1.41 7.47
CA THR A 64 -1.48 -0.99 6.74
C THR A 64 -2.73 -1.34 7.52
N THR A 65 -3.68 -0.41 7.58
CA THR A 65 -5.01 -0.61 8.19
C THR A 65 -6.10 -0.49 7.13
N VAL A 66 -7.01 -1.45 7.08
CA VAL A 66 -8.18 -1.40 6.19
C VAL A 66 -9.40 -0.94 6.99
N VAL A 67 -10.08 0.10 6.52
CA VAL A 67 -11.25 0.69 7.20
C VAL A 67 -12.49 0.57 6.32
N ASP A 68 -13.57 0.02 6.86
CA ASP A 68 -14.89 0.02 6.21
C ASP A 68 -15.55 1.40 6.36
N VAL A 69 -15.66 2.13 5.25
CA VAL A 69 -16.26 3.48 5.22
C VAL A 69 -17.70 3.49 5.71
N MET A 70 -18.44 2.41 5.48
CA MET A 70 -19.84 2.33 5.90
C MET A 70 -19.99 2.29 7.42
N LYS A 71 -18.93 1.86 8.12
CA LYS A 71 -18.96 1.51 9.55
C LYS A 71 -17.92 2.24 10.40
N CYS A 72 -17.12 3.15 9.83
CA CYS A 72 -16.05 3.87 10.52
C CYS A 72 -16.47 4.43 11.90
N LYS A 73 -17.56 5.22 11.96
CA LYS A 73 -18.11 5.77 13.22
C LYS A 73 -18.51 4.69 14.23
N MET A 74 -19.09 3.59 13.74
CA MET A 74 -19.54 2.49 14.59
C MET A 74 -18.33 1.75 15.19
N TYR A 75 -17.31 1.48 14.37
CA TYR A 75 -16.08 0.82 14.82
C TYR A 75 -15.30 1.69 15.81
N LEU A 76 -15.17 2.99 15.55
CA LEU A 76 -14.57 3.92 16.50
C LEU A 76 -15.31 3.91 17.84
N ARG A 77 -16.65 3.97 17.84
CA ARG A 77 -17.43 3.95 19.09
C ARG A 77 -17.32 2.64 19.86
N ASN A 78 -17.36 1.51 19.15
CA ASN A 78 -17.47 0.19 19.79
C ASN A 78 -16.11 -0.41 20.17
N PHE A 79 -15.05 -0.09 19.41
CA PHE A 79 -13.72 -0.65 19.59
C PHE A 79 -12.69 0.38 20.04
N GLY A 80 -13.04 1.67 20.05
CA GLY A 80 -12.33 2.77 20.72
C GLY A 80 -10.82 2.68 20.54
N GLU A 81 -10.14 2.35 21.64
CA GLU A 81 -8.69 2.22 21.72
C GLU A 81 -8.09 1.30 20.64
N PHE A 82 -8.74 0.19 20.29
CA PHE A 82 -8.22 -0.73 19.26
C PHE A 82 -8.29 -0.09 17.88
N PHE A 83 -9.42 0.53 17.54
CA PHE A 83 -9.59 1.22 16.27
C PHE A 83 -8.61 2.38 16.15
N GLU A 84 -8.53 3.22 17.18
CA GLU A 84 -7.59 4.34 17.21
C GLU A 84 -6.14 3.88 17.10
N ASN A 85 -5.77 2.81 17.81
CA ASN A 85 -4.41 2.27 17.75
C ASN A 85 -4.05 1.78 16.35
N GLN A 86 -4.95 1.06 15.69
CA GLN A 86 -4.76 0.58 14.32
C GLN A 86 -4.63 1.74 13.33
N VAL A 87 -5.45 2.79 13.47
CA VAL A 87 -5.37 3.97 12.60
C VAL A 87 -4.09 4.77 12.85
N LYS A 88 -3.76 5.06 14.12
CA LYS A 88 -2.59 5.85 14.53
C LYS A 88 -1.25 5.18 14.22
N SER A 89 -1.22 3.84 14.20
CA SER A 89 0.02 3.08 13.97
C SER A 89 0.23 2.69 12.51
N ALA A 90 -0.70 3.03 11.61
CA ALA A 90 -0.59 2.70 10.20
C ALA A 90 0.19 3.78 9.44
N GLY A 91 1.06 3.34 8.52
CA GLY A 91 1.63 4.21 7.48
C GLY A 91 0.66 4.42 6.32
N THR A 92 -0.16 3.40 6.01
CA THR A 92 -1.17 3.47 4.95
C THR A 92 -2.53 2.99 5.47
N ILE A 93 -3.59 3.73 5.12
CA ILE A 93 -4.97 3.41 5.44
C ILE A 93 -5.74 3.20 4.14
N ILE A 94 -6.33 2.02 3.96
CA ILE A 94 -7.13 1.69 2.79
C ILE A 94 -8.61 1.77 3.17
N LEU A 95 -9.35 2.62 2.48
CA LEU A 95 -10.81 2.65 2.61
C LEU A 95 -11.44 1.57 1.74
N SER A 96 -12.15 0.66 2.39
CA SER A 96 -12.94 -0.37 1.73
C SER A 96 -14.40 0.07 1.59
N ARG A 97 -15.07 -0.52 0.58
CA ARG A 97 -16.49 -0.29 0.27
C ARG A 97 -16.82 1.15 -0.15
N THR A 98 -15.85 1.86 -0.71
CA THR A 98 -16.04 3.21 -1.26
C THR A 98 -16.96 3.20 -2.48
N ASP A 99 -17.05 2.09 -3.20
CA ASP A 99 -18.02 1.83 -4.28
C ASP A 99 -19.49 1.81 -3.81
N LYS A 100 -19.74 1.56 -2.52
CA LYS A 100 -21.08 1.48 -1.91
C LYS A 100 -21.39 2.64 -0.98
N ALA A 101 -20.48 3.58 -0.85
CA ALA A 101 -20.64 4.76 -0.02
C ALA A 101 -20.89 5.98 -0.91
N ASP A 102 -21.72 6.89 -0.41
CA ASP A 102 -21.85 8.23 -0.95
C ASP A 102 -20.61 9.07 -0.64
N THR A 103 -20.34 10.06 -1.50
CA THR A 103 -19.16 10.93 -1.40
C THR A 103 -19.05 11.58 -0.02
N GLU A 104 -20.16 12.09 0.53
CA GLU A 104 -20.19 12.73 1.85
C GLU A 104 -19.69 11.79 2.96
N LYS A 105 -19.97 10.49 2.87
CA LYS A 105 -19.56 9.51 3.87
C LYS A 105 -18.11 9.12 3.73
N VAL A 106 -17.60 9.04 2.50
CA VAL A 106 -16.17 8.88 2.24
C VAL A 106 -15.40 10.07 2.81
N GLU A 107 -15.81 11.29 2.49
CA GLU A 107 -15.20 12.52 3.01
C GLU A 107 -15.23 12.59 4.54
N ALA A 108 -16.36 12.25 5.15
CA ALA A 108 -16.48 12.20 6.61
C ALA A 108 -15.54 11.16 7.24
N ALA A 109 -15.36 10.01 6.60
CA ALA A 109 -14.40 8.99 7.05
C ALA A 109 -12.95 9.47 6.90
N VAL A 110 -12.60 10.06 5.76
CA VAL A 110 -11.26 10.63 5.53
C VAL A 110 -10.93 11.70 6.57
N LYS A 111 -11.86 12.63 6.83
CA LYS A 111 -11.69 13.67 7.84
C LYS A 111 -11.41 13.07 9.23
N MET A 112 -12.24 12.12 9.66
CA MET A 112 -12.06 11.43 10.94
C MET A 112 -10.71 10.72 11.04
N LEU A 113 -10.27 10.05 9.97
CA LEU A 113 -9.00 9.33 9.98
C LEU A 113 -7.81 10.28 9.98
N ARG A 114 -7.88 11.41 9.28
CA ARG A 114 -6.85 12.47 9.31
C ARG A 114 -6.72 13.13 10.67
N GLU A 115 -7.84 13.31 11.40
CA GLU A 115 -7.81 13.80 12.78
C GLU A 115 -7.04 12.83 13.72
N LEU A 116 -7.09 11.52 13.44
CA LEU A 116 -6.37 10.50 14.21
C LEU A 116 -4.93 10.31 13.76
N ASN A 117 -4.66 10.36 12.46
CA ASN A 117 -3.36 10.13 11.85
C ASN A 117 -3.13 11.09 10.66
N PRO A 118 -2.51 12.27 10.90
CA PRO A 118 -2.24 13.25 9.86
C PRO A 118 -1.27 12.76 8.77
N GLU A 119 -0.34 11.87 9.12
CA GLU A 119 0.79 11.46 8.27
C GLU A 119 0.48 10.24 7.39
N ALA A 120 -0.57 9.47 7.70
CA ALA A 120 -0.88 8.26 6.93
C ALA A 120 -1.27 8.56 5.47
N HIS A 121 -0.84 7.70 4.55
CA HIS A 121 -1.38 7.68 3.20
C HIS A 121 -2.79 7.09 3.21
N ILE A 122 -3.79 7.80 2.69
CA ILE A 122 -5.19 7.32 2.65
C ILE A 122 -5.57 7.01 1.22
N ILE A 123 -5.95 5.77 0.96
CA ILE A 123 -6.44 5.30 -0.33
C ILE A 123 -7.96 5.23 -0.30
N THR A 124 -8.62 5.99 -1.18
CA THR A 124 -10.10 5.99 -1.32
C THR A 124 -10.58 5.22 -2.55
N THR A 125 -9.71 5.03 -3.54
CA THR A 125 -10.05 4.28 -4.76
C THR A 125 -10.26 2.79 -4.42
N PRO A 126 -11.32 2.15 -4.94
CA PRO A 126 -11.54 0.72 -4.76
C PRO A 126 -10.32 -0.10 -5.20
N VAL A 127 -9.97 -1.11 -4.40
CA VAL A 127 -8.77 -1.96 -4.63
C VAL A 127 -8.87 -2.71 -5.95
N GLU A 128 -10.08 -3.07 -6.37
CA GLU A 128 -10.38 -3.73 -7.64
C GLU A 128 -9.97 -2.88 -8.85
N VAL A 129 -9.92 -1.55 -8.68
CA VAL A 129 -9.57 -0.59 -9.74
C VAL A 129 -8.08 -0.24 -9.72
N LEU A 130 -7.45 -0.21 -8.55
CA LEU A 130 -6.04 0.18 -8.41
C LEU A 130 -5.07 -0.87 -8.96
N GLY A 131 -5.46 -2.15 -8.95
CA GLY A 131 -4.57 -3.25 -9.30
C GLY A 131 -3.50 -3.52 -8.23
N GLY A 132 -3.08 -4.77 -8.10
CA GLY A 132 -2.24 -5.22 -6.96
C GLY A 132 -0.89 -4.50 -6.84
N LYS A 133 -0.27 -4.11 -7.96
CA LYS A 133 1.01 -3.41 -7.95
C LYS A 133 0.91 -2.02 -7.32
N LYS A 134 -0.07 -1.21 -7.73
CA LYS A 134 -0.23 0.16 -7.18
C LYS A 134 -0.58 0.14 -5.70
N VAL A 135 -1.39 -0.85 -5.27
CA VAL A 135 -1.68 -1.04 -3.84
C VAL A 135 -0.40 -1.35 -3.07
N LEU A 136 0.42 -2.28 -3.56
CA LEU A 136 1.69 -2.62 -2.93
C LEU A 136 2.63 -1.41 -2.86
N ASP A 137 2.80 -0.69 -3.97
CA ASP A 137 3.65 0.50 -4.04
C ASP A 137 3.20 1.55 -3.00
N THR A 138 1.89 1.72 -2.80
CA THR A 138 1.36 2.66 -1.79
C THR A 138 1.55 2.16 -0.36
N MET A 139 1.47 0.85 -0.13
CA MET A 139 1.71 0.24 1.19
C MET A 139 3.18 0.39 1.61
N GLU A 140 4.11 0.30 0.66
CA GLU A 140 5.55 0.40 0.88
C GLU A 140 6.06 1.86 0.93
N GLY A 141 5.16 2.83 0.89
CA GLY A 141 5.52 4.25 0.96
C GLY A 141 6.27 4.75 -0.28
N ALA A 142 6.15 4.07 -1.43
CA ALA A 142 6.50 4.70 -2.68
C ALA A 142 5.57 5.91 -2.84
N ILE A 143 6.15 7.09 -3.03
CA ILE A 143 5.39 8.33 -3.23
C ILE A 143 4.59 8.15 -4.52
N ILE A 144 3.32 7.75 -4.39
CA ILE A 144 2.37 7.79 -5.50
C ILE A 144 1.68 9.14 -5.41
N ASN A 145 1.96 10.02 -6.37
CA ASN A 145 1.16 11.22 -6.57
C ASN A 145 -0.23 10.79 -7.04
N LEU A 146 -1.17 10.61 -6.09
CA LEU A 146 -2.56 10.29 -6.37
C LEU A 146 -3.32 11.43 -7.08
N GLU A 147 -2.75 12.63 -7.16
CA GLU A 147 -3.31 13.77 -7.91
C GLU A 147 -3.30 13.56 -9.43
N GLN A 148 -2.54 12.59 -9.96
CA GLN A 148 -2.42 12.36 -11.41
C GLN A 148 -3.42 11.34 -11.99
N VAL A 149 -4.35 10.80 -11.19
CA VAL A 149 -5.29 9.77 -11.67
C VAL A 149 -6.52 10.39 -12.37
N GLU A 150 -6.71 11.71 -12.31
CA GLU A 150 -7.87 12.40 -12.90
C GLU A 150 -7.65 12.97 -14.32
N GLU A 151 -6.42 12.95 -14.88
CA GLU A 151 -6.14 13.65 -16.16
C GLU A 151 -5.63 12.82 -17.35
N GLU A 152 -5.45 11.50 -17.27
CA GLU A 152 -5.04 10.70 -18.45
C GLU A 152 -6.23 10.11 -19.22
N GLU A 153 -7.16 10.98 -19.61
CA GLU A 153 -8.03 10.75 -20.77
C GLU A 153 -7.66 11.81 -21.81
N HIS A 154 -7.17 11.36 -22.97
CA HIS A 154 -6.71 12.14 -24.13
C HIS A 154 -5.26 12.63 -24.10
N HIS A 155 -4.32 11.85 -24.66
CA HIS A 155 -3.42 12.40 -25.67
C HIS A 155 -3.05 11.34 -26.71
N HIS A 156 -3.34 11.67 -27.96
CA HIS A 156 -3.14 10.87 -29.14
C HIS A 156 -1.65 10.58 -29.38
N HIS A 157 -1.36 9.35 -29.78
CA HIS A 157 -0.11 8.99 -30.44
C HIS A 157 0.06 9.80 -31.72
N HIS A 158 1.02 10.72 -31.75
CA HIS A 158 1.72 11.09 -32.97
C HIS A 158 3.19 10.72 -32.77
N HIS A 159 3.56 9.58 -33.34
CA HIS A 159 4.95 9.31 -33.68
C HIS A 159 5.22 10.11 -34.96
N ASP A 160 6.09 11.11 -34.89
CA ASP A 160 6.84 11.53 -36.07
C ASP A 160 8.31 11.23 -35.84
N HIS A 161 8.84 10.50 -36.81
CA HIS A 161 10.15 9.90 -36.83
C HIS A 161 11.26 10.94 -36.99
N ASP A 162 12.38 10.57 -36.37
CA ASP A 162 13.76 11.01 -36.56
C ASP A 162 14.11 11.61 -37.94
N GLU A 163 14.75 12.78 -37.96
CA GLU A 163 15.76 13.10 -38.96
C GLU A 163 17.11 13.37 -38.28
N CYS A 164 17.99 12.37 -38.40
CA CYS A 164 19.41 12.47 -38.12
C CYS A 164 20.10 13.37 -39.15
N CYS A 165 20.83 14.39 -38.68
CA CYS A 165 21.79 15.15 -39.49
C CYS A 165 23.08 14.35 -39.69
N CYS A 166 23.20 13.64 -40.83
CA CYS A 166 24.45 13.02 -41.30
C CYS A 166 24.57 13.09 -42.84
N GLY A 167 25.51 13.91 -43.35
CA GLY A 167 26.36 13.61 -44.52
C GLY A 167 25.76 13.58 -45.95
N HIS A 168 26.19 14.55 -46.77
CA HIS A 168 26.73 14.43 -48.14
C HIS A 168 26.05 13.49 -49.17
N ASP A 169 25.55 14.05 -50.27
CA ASP A 169 26.21 14.02 -51.60
C ASP A 169 25.39 14.84 -52.62
N HIS A 170 26.05 15.77 -53.31
CA HIS A 170 25.52 16.50 -54.45
C HIS A 170 26.18 15.96 -55.71
N ASP A 171 25.45 15.16 -56.48
CA ASP A 171 25.70 14.94 -57.89
C ASP A 171 24.53 15.56 -58.65
N GLU A 172 24.80 16.52 -59.54
CA GLU A 172 24.16 16.55 -60.86
C GLU A 172 25.15 17.08 -61.89
N GLU A 173 25.41 16.21 -62.86
CA GLU A 173 26.21 16.43 -64.06
C GLU A 173 25.53 17.39 -65.05
N HIS A 174 26.35 18.28 -65.60
CA HIS A 174 26.51 18.66 -67.00
C HIS A 174 25.33 18.63 -68.02
N GLU A 175 25.16 19.82 -68.62
CA GLU A 175 24.97 20.13 -70.06
C GLU A 175 23.63 19.83 -70.76
N HIS A 176 23.04 20.86 -71.39
CA HIS A 176 23.23 21.17 -72.81
C HIS A 176 22.22 22.23 -73.35
N HIS A 177 22.77 23.13 -74.17
CA HIS A 177 22.15 24.03 -75.18
C HIS A 177 21.39 25.29 -74.77
#